data_AF-A0A9R0Z3M2-F1
#
_entry.id   AF-A0A9R0Z3M2-F1
#
_cell.length_a   1.000
_cell.length_b   1.000
_cell.length_c   1.000
_cell.angle_alpha   90.00
_cell.angle_beta   90.00
_cell.angle_gamma   90.00
#
_symmetry.space_group_name_H-M   'P 1'
#
loop_
_entity.id
_entity.type
_entity.pdbx_description
1 polymer ?
#
loop_
_entity_poly.entity_id
_entity_poly.type
_entity_poly.pdbx_seq_one_letter_code
_entity_poly.pdbx_strand_id
1 'polypeptide(L)'
;MAPSETMLESAAYRRMKAENPSDLFLQVARECRSRIPDDPPQTKATVVTDALKKVPAAVATPIAGAGGGEDDSEEKPNKTAELHDEEKESDDKQVIDAVFLVVGFLTRLVKTAAGVRRDAVDEGFKSTHMQDIVTDMIKLENQLPLKLILDVVEHVQDAARAVAAEARFEGLRKCLEGYKLGFNPATFFDDVVRPFCWYYSPFFNKQLPAVDRGMFDGNHEITLLDFLRASVVPAPPGAEKGAAAGGRTSRMPTARELSRSGVRIAPGEDGRATVEFDEASARLQLPALVYDFKLATVARNLLAREYEEQNKPVTRYFQMMNELVDEAADAKILRRAGAVRGGGASGAEVHELVKRIDGYATYPSVYMAMDVQIAKVRRFHDMRMQNFLVRYRPGVIWASSVAAVSLVAIVAARRRG
;
A
#
# COMPACT_ATOMS: atom_id res chain seq x y z
N MET A 1 -7.86 -48.95 -12.56
CA MET A 1 -6.81 -48.84 -13.60
C MET A 1 -7.04 -47.53 -14.32
N ALA A 2 -6.31 -46.50 -13.93
CA ALA A 2 -6.36 -45.18 -14.55
C ALA A 2 -5.58 -45.23 -15.89
N PRO A 3 -6.08 -44.61 -16.97
CA PRO A 3 -5.23 -44.17 -18.06
C PRO A 3 -4.52 -42.89 -17.61
N SER A 4 -3.21 -42.86 -17.83
CA SER A 4 -2.23 -41.93 -17.30
C SER A 4 -2.36 -40.49 -17.81
N GLU A 5 -2.10 -39.55 -16.91
CA GLU A 5 -1.94 -38.09 -17.03
C GLU A 5 -0.92 -37.58 -18.10
N THR A 6 -0.43 -38.41 -19.02
CA THR A 6 0.75 -38.09 -19.86
C THR A 6 0.47 -37.91 -21.36
N MET A 7 -0.78 -37.97 -21.83
CA MET A 7 -1.10 -37.71 -23.26
C MET A 7 -1.62 -36.29 -23.55
N LEU A 8 -2.08 -35.55 -22.54
CA LEU A 8 -2.58 -34.17 -22.69
C LEU A 8 -1.47 -33.09 -22.61
N GLU A 9 -0.22 -33.49 -22.38
CA GLU A 9 0.98 -32.65 -22.62
C GLU A 9 1.44 -32.67 -24.10
N SER A 10 0.74 -33.37 -24.99
CA SER A 10 1.19 -33.60 -26.36
C SER A 10 0.72 -32.51 -27.34
N ALA A 11 1.67 -32.06 -28.16
CA ALA A 11 1.52 -31.15 -29.31
C ALA A 11 1.08 -29.70 -29.04
N ALA A 12 -0.02 -29.44 -28.34
CA ALA A 12 -0.54 -28.08 -28.15
C ALA A 12 0.35 -27.23 -27.23
N TYR A 13 0.78 -27.80 -26.10
CA TYR A 13 1.71 -27.14 -25.17
C TYR A 13 3.11 -26.96 -25.76
N ARG A 14 3.59 -27.93 -26.56
CA ARG A 14 4.88 -27.82 -27.28
C ARG A 14 4.83 -26.81 -28.44
N ARG A 15 3.69 -26.65 -29.11
CA ARG A 15 3.47 -25.60 -30.13
C ARG A 15 3.32 -24.22 -29.52
N MET A 16 2.61 -24.07 -28.40
CA MET A 16 2.52 -22.81 -27.66
C MET A 16 3.87 -22.35 -27.08
N LYS A 17 4.83 -23.27 -26.91
CA LYS A 17 6.22 -22.94 -26.54
C LYS A 17 7.12 -22.66 -27.76
N ALA A 18 6.68 -23.03 -28.97
CA ALA A 18 7.40 -22.83 -30.22
C ALA A 18 6.94 -21.56 -30.97
N GLU A 19 5.66 -21.23 -30.88
CA GLU A 19 5.11 -19.89 -31.18
C GLU A 19 5.36 -19.04 -29.93
N ASN A 20 6.25 -18.06 -30.04
CA ASN A 20 6.70 -17.22 -28.93
C ASN A 20 5.47 -16.70 -28.14
N PRO A 21 5.23 -17.08 -26.87
CA PRO A 21 4.05 -16.61 -26.11
C PRO A 21 4.01 -15.08 -26.02
N SER A 22 5.19 -14.47 -26.07
CA SER A 22 5.43 -13.03 -26.16
C SER A 22 4.87 -12.42 -27.45
N ASP A 23 4.90 -13.14 -28.58
CA ASP A 23 4.40 -12.67 -29.88
C ASP A 23 2.86 -12.64 -29.92
N LEU A 24 2.19 -13.70 -29.44
CA LEU A 24 0.73 -13.69 -29.30
C LEU A 24 0.26 -12.54 -28.40
N PHE A 25 0.88 -12.41 -27.23
CA PHE A 25 0.54 -11.36 -26.27
C PHE A 25 0.73 -9.96 -26.87
N LEU A 26 1.87 -9.73 -27.52
CA LEU A 26 2.19 -8.46 -28.17
C LEU A 26 1.20 -8.12 -29.28
N GLN A 27 0.72 -9.12 -30.02
CA GLN A 27 -0.24 -8.88 -31.08
C GLN A 27 -1.64 -8.61 -30.57
N VAL A 28 -2.08 -9.29 -29.51
CA VAL A 28 -3.32 -8.93 -28.83
C VAL A 28 -3.22 -7.50 -28.29
N ALA A 29 -2.07 -7.09 -27.75
CA ALA A 29 -1.87 -5.72 -27.29
C ALA A 29 -1.91 -4.70 -28.43
N ARG A 30 -1.26 -4.98 -29.57
CA ARG A 30 -1.31 -4.11 -30.76
C ARG A 30 -2.71 -3.99 -31.34
N GLU A 31 -3.42 -5.10 -31.47
CA GLU A 31 -4.80 -5.12 -31.93
C GLU A 31 -5.71 -4.37 -30.95
N CYS A 32 -5.48 -4.50 -29.63
CA CYS A 32 -6.18 -3.75 -28.61
C CYS A 32 -5.90 -2.24 -28.73
N ARG A 33 -4.63 -1.82 -28.87
CA ARG A 33 -4.25 -0.41 -29.09
C ARG A 33 -4.98 0.19 -30.29
N SER A 34 -5.06 -0.54 -31.40
CA SER A 34 -5.72 -0.06 -32.63
C SER A 34 -7.21 0.24 -32.47
N ARG A 35 -7.83 -0.29 -31.40
CA ARG A 35 -9.25 -0.11 -31.07
C ARG A 35 -9.49 1.00 -30.04
N ILE A 36 -8.45 1.40 -29.31
CA ILE A 36 -8.51 2.48 -28.32
C ILE A 36 -8.39 3.81 -29.07
N PRO A 37 -9.35 4.74 -28.91
CA PRO A 37 -9.25 6.06 -29.53
C PRO A 37 -8.00 6.81 -29.02
N ASP A 38 -7.28 7.48 -29.92
CA ASP A 38 -6.26 8.44 -29.51
C ASP A 38 -6.94 9.64 -28.85
N ASP A 39 -6.43 10.06 -27.68
CA ASP A 39 -6.89 11.27 -27.05
C ASP A 39 -6.48 12.51 -27.86
N PRO A 40 -7.27 13.59 -27.84
CA PRO A 40 -6.81 14.87 -28.36
C PRO A 40 -5.55 15.30 -27.59
N PRO A 41 -4.57 15.96 -28.24
CA PRO A 41 -3.31 16.35 -27.60
C PRO A 41 -3.58 17.21 -26.36
N GLN A 42 -3.26 16.67 -25.19
CA GLN A 42 -3.40 17.38 -23.92
C GLN A 42 -2.10 18.11 -23.59
N THR A 43 -2.20 19.42 -23.37
CA THR A 43 -1.11 20.23 -22.83
C THR A 43 -0.87 19.80 -21.37
N LYS A 44 0.03 18.84 -21.15
CA LYS A 44 0.37 18.37 -19.80
C LYS A 44 0.88 19.55 -18.96
N ALA A 45 0.18 19.87 -17.88
CA ALA A 45 0.70 20.74 -16.84
C ALA A 45 1.83 19.99 -16.11
N THR A 46 3.04 20.53 -16.19
CA THR A 46 4.24 19.99 -15.57
C THR A 46 4.09 19.98 -14.04
N VAL A 47 3.66 18.87 -13.46
CA VAL A 47 3.83 18.63 -12.01
C VAL A 47 4.19 17.16 -11.80
N VAL A 48 5.15 16.95 -10.90
CA VAL A 48 5.66 15.67 -10.38
C VAL A 48 6.78 14.97 -11.19
N THR A 49 7.94 15.62 -11.28
CA THR A 49 9.25 14.92 -11.31
C THR A 49 10.29 15.55 -10.37
N ASP A 50 9.87 16.25 -9.30
CA ASP A 50 10.80 16.92 -8.37
C ASP A 50 10.84 16.31 -6.96
N ALA A 51 10.03 15.27 -6.69
CA ALA A 51 9.97 14.63 -5.37
C ALA A 51 11.07 13.59 -5.10
N LEU A 52 11.99 13.33 -6.04
CA LEU A 52 13.09 12.36 -5.88
C LEU A 52 14.51 12.95 -5.98
N LYS A 53 14.70 14.27 -5.94
CA LYS A 53 16.03 14.91 -5.93
C LYS A 53 16.40 15.76 -4.72
N LYS A 54 15.61 15.76 -3.64
CA LYS A 54 16.00 16.41 -2.37
C LYS A 54 16.15 15.40 -1.22
N VAL A 55 17.28 14.70 -1.23
CA VAL A 55 17.98 14.35 0.01
C VAL A 55 19.20 15.26 0.07
N PRO A 56 19.37 16.13 1.09
CA PRO A 56 20.51 17.04 1.12
C PRO A 56 21.78 16.25 1.43
N ALA A 57 22.66 16.10 0.42
CA ALA A 57 24.07 15.85 0.65
C ALA A 57 24.70 17.14 1.20
N ALA A 58 25.33 17.01 2.36
CA ALA A 58 26.04 18.08 3.03
C ALA A 58 27.34 18.45 2.27
N VAL A 59 27.55 19.76 2.10
CA VAL A 59 28.83 20.51 2.08
C VAL A 59 29.88 20.14 1.01
N ALA A 60 30.00 20.99 -0.02
CA ALA A 60 31.26 21.64 -0.44
C ALA A 60 31.04 22.72 -1.52
N THR A 61 31.75 23.84 -1.37
CA THR A 61 31.71 25.13 -2.09
C THR A 61 32.22 25.08 -3.55
N PRO A 62 31.93 26.12 -4.37
CA PRO A 62 32.16 26.12 -5.82
C PRO A 62 33.51 26.74 -6.22
N ILE A 63 34.01 26.39 -7.40
CA ILE A 63 35.03 27.17 -8.11
C ILE A 63 34.57 27.39 -9.56
N ALA A 64 34.60 28.67 -9.93
CA ALA A 64 34.29 29.21 -11.24
C ALA A 64 35.36 28.87 -12.29
N GLY A 65 34.93 28.79 -13.56
CA GLY A 65 35.81 28.74 -14.72
C GLY A 65 35.03 29.10 -15.98
N ALA A 66 35.38 30.24 -16.57
CA ALA A 66 34.74 30.87 -17.71
C ALA A 66 35.21 30.28 -19.06
N GLY A 67 34.38 30.49 -20.09
CA GLY A 67 34.87 30.94 -21.40
C GLY A 67 34.58 30.05 -22.60
N GLY A 68 34.14 30.69 -23.68
CA GLY A 68 34.35 30.26 -25.06
C GLY A 68 33.10 29.79 -25.77
N GLY A 69 32.53 30.67 -26.61
CA GLY A 69 31.54 30.26 -27.60
C GLY A 69 32.21 29.77 -28.87
N GLU A 70 31.44 29.03 -29.68
CA GLU A 70 31.51 29.07 -31.13
C GLU A 70 30.18 28.58 -31.70
N ASP A 71 29.82 29.24 -32.79
CA ASP A 71 28.59 29.17 -33.56
C ASP A 71 28.72 27.96 -34.50
N ASP A 72 27.85 26.96 -34.38
CA ASP A 72 27.65 25.96 -35.42
C ASP A 72 26.15 25.80 -35.66
N SER A 73 25.75 26.35 -36.80
CA SER A 73 24.44 26.18 -37.40
C SER A 73 24.25 24.72 -37.84
N GLU A 74 23.75 23.88 -36.94
CA GLU A 74 23.18 22.58 -37.28
C GLU A 74 21.65 22.69 -37.38
N GLU A 75 21.12 22.22 -38.52
CA GLU A 75 19.70 21.98 -38.75
C GLU A 75 19.08 21.26 -37.55
N LYS A 76 18.17 21.94 -36.84
CA LYS A 76 17.39 21.31 -35.77
C LYS A 76 16.55 20.19 -36.40
N PRO A 77 16.72 18.93 -35.95
CA PRO A 77 15.75 17.89 -36.25
C PRO A 77 14.39 18.34 -35.72
N ASN A 78 13.34 17.87 -36.39
CA ASN A 78 11.97 18.25 -36.13
C ASN A 78 11.52 17.74 -34.75
N LYS A 79 11.83 18.49 -33.69
CA LYS A 79 11.63 18.14 -32.28
C LYS A 79 10.19 17.74 -31.97
N THR A 80 9.21 18.24 -32.73
CA THR A 80 7.80 17.90 -32.59
C THR A 80 7.47 16.51 -33.13
N ALA A 81 8.15 16.04 -34.18
CA ALA A 81 7.98 14.70 -34.72
C ALA A 81 8.66 13.67 -33.81
N GLU A 82 9.86 13.97 -33.31
CA GLU A 82 10.56 13.12 -32.33
C GLU A 82 9.78 13.00 -31.02
N LEU A 83 9.24 14.11 -30.49
CA LEU A 83 8.38 14.07 -29.30
C LEU A 83 7.09 13.26 -29.53
N HIS A 84 6.46 13.39 -30.69
CA HIS A 84 5.24 12.65 -31.02
C HIS A 84 5.51 11.14 -31.21
N ASP A 85 6.66 10.77 -31.80
CA ASP A 85 7.07 9.38 -31.95
C ASP A 85 7.46 8.74 -30.60
N GLU A 86 8.12 9.49 -29.72
CA GLU A 86 8.42 9.06 -28.34
C GLU A 86 7.15 8.91 -27.47
N GLU A 87 6.21 9.85 -27.56
CA GLU A 87 4.91 9.78 -26.86
C GLU A 87 4.10 8.57 -27.33
N LYS A 88 4.07 8.32 -28.65
CA LYS A 88 3.38 7.17 -29.22
C LYS A 88 4.00 5.83 -28.82
N GLU A 89 5.34 5.74 -28.81
CA GLU A 89 6.03 4.53 -28.33
C GLU A 89 5.79 4.29 -26.83
N SER A 90 5.68 5.36 -26.04
CA SER A 90 5.31 5.29 -24.63
C SER A 90 3.87 4.80 -24.43
N ASP A 91 2.91 5.31 -25.19
CA ASP A 91 1.52 4.87 -25.15
C ASP A 91 1.37 3.38 -25.51
N ASP A 92 2.09 2.92 -26.53
CA ASP A 92 2.11 1.52 -26.93
C ASP A 92 2.61 0.61 -25.79
N LYS A 93 3.64 1.04 -25.06
CA LYS A 93 4.13 0.32 -23.85
C LYS A 93 3.07 0.27 -22.75
N GLN A 94 2.39 1.38 -22.49
CA GLN A 94 1.33 1.43 -21.48
C GLN A 94 0.15 0.50 -21.82
N VAL A 95 -0.25 0.41 -23.10
CA VAL A 95 -1.30 -0.55 -23.51
C VAL A 95 -0.85 -1.99 -23.30
N ILE A 96 0.40 -2.33 -23.63
CA ILE A 96 0.97 -3.66 -23.40
C ILE A 96 0.90 -4.00 -21.90
N ASP A 97 1.33 -3.07 -21.04
CA ASP A 97 1.29 -3.25 -19.59
C ASP A 97 -0.16 -3.37 -19.05
N ALA A 98 -1.09 -2.59 -19.60
CA ALA A 98 -2.51 -2.66 -19.26
C ALA A 98 -3.15 -4.00 -19.67
N VAL A 99 -2.83 -4.52 -20.85
CA VAL A 99 -3.26 -5.86 -21.29
C VAL A 99 -2.69 -6.95 -20.36
N PHE A 100 -1.43 -6.79 -19.92
CA PHE A 100 -0.79 -7.73 -19.00
C PHE A 100 -1.49 -7.72 -17.65
N LEU A 101 -1.77 -6.52 -17.14
CA LEU A 101 -2.50 -6.30 -15.91
C LEU A 101 -3.90 -6.94 -15.97
N VAL A 102 -4.69 -6.66 -17.02
CA VAL A 102 -6.08 -7.12 -17.16
C VAL A 102 -6.18 -8.64 -17.35
N VAL A 103 -5.47 -9.17 -18.35
CA VAL A 103 -5.56 -10.58 -18.73
C VAL A 103 -4.78 -11.48 -17.76
N GLY A 104 -3.63 -11.02 -17.30
CA GLY A 104 -2.74 -11.77 -16.43
C GLY A 104 -3.12 -11.65 -14.96
N PHE A 105 -3.02 -10.45 -14.41
CA PHE A 105 -3.08 -10.23 -12.96
C PHE A 105 -4.51 -10.10 -12.42
N LEU A 106 -5.32 -9.18 -12.95
CA LEU A 106 -6.66 -8.86 -12.43
C LEU A 106 -7.58 -10.07 -12.55
N THR A 107 -7.57 -10.78 -13.68
CA THR A 107 -8.34 -12.01 -13.86
C THR A 107 -8.01 -13.08 -12.81
N ARG A 108 -6.75 -13.18 -12.38
CA ARG A 108 -6.35 -14.10 -11.30
C ARG A 108 -6.80 -13.58 -9.94
N LEU A 109 -6.58 -12.30 -9.67
CA LEU A 109 -6.99 -11.66 -8.42
C LEU A 109 -8.48 -11.89 -8.16
N VAL A 110 -9.34 -11.58 -9.14
CA VAL A 110 -10.80 -11.75 -9.02
C VAL A 110 -11.18 -13.21 -8.78
N LYS A 111 -10.60 -14.15 -9.54
CA LYS A 111 -10.86 -15.59 -9.35
C LYS A 111 -10.47 -16.08 -7.96
N THR A 112 -9.35 -15.61 -7.42
CA THR A 112 -8.84 -16.02 -6.11
C THR A 112 -9.53 -15.30 -4.94
N ALA A 113 -10.00 -14.07 -5.15
CA ALA A 113 -10.68 -13.27 -4.13
C ALA A 113 -12.14 -13.71 -3.90
N ALA A 114 -12.73 -14.47 -4.83
CA ALA A 114 -14.06 -15.04 -4.71
C ALA A 114 -14.14 -16.07 -3.57
N GLY A 115 -14.35 -15.59 -2.34
CA GLY A 115 -14.68 -16.41 -1.16
C GLY A 115 -13.51 -16.91 -0.32
N VAL A 116 -12.31 -16.33 -0.45
CA VAL A 116 -11.09 -16.85 0.20
C VAL A 116 -10.36 -15.79 1.05
N ARG A 117 -9.53 -16.24 2.00
CA ARG A 117 -8.63 -15.40 2.82
C ARG A 117 -7.45 -14.89 1.99
N ARG A 118 -6.89 -13.73 2.37
CA ARG A 118 -5.68 -13.14 1.74
C ARG A 118 -4.54 -14.14 1.61
N ASP A 119 -4.28 -14.95 2.63
CA ASP A 119 -3.21 -15.96 2.61
C ASP A 119 -3.33 -16.93 1.43
N ALA A 120 -4.54 -17.31 1.02
CA ALA A 120 -4.72 -18.20 -0.12
C ALA A 120 -4.53 -17.49 -1.46
N VAL A 121 -4.94 -16.22 -1.53
CA VAL A 121 -4.65 -15.36 -2.69
C VAL A 121 -3.13 -15.24 -2.85
N ASP A 122 -2.42 -15.01 -1.75
CA ASP A 122 -0.96 -14.98 -1.69
C ASP A 122 -0.37 -16.28 -2.23
N GLU A 123 -0.74 -17.43 -1.66
CA GLU A 123 -0.24 -18.74 -2.11
C GLU A 123 -0.52 -19.00 -3.60
N GLY A 124 -1.67 -18.56 -4.13
CA GLY A 124 -1.96 -18.64 -5.57
C GLY A 124 -1.01 -17.81 -6.44
N PHE A 125 -0.64 -16.60 -5.99
CA PHE A 125 0.39 -15.80 -6.67
C PHE A 125 1.79 -16.40 -6.49
N LYS A 126 2.08 -16.99 -5.32
CA LYS A 126 3.36 -17.68 -5.07
C LYS A 126 3.56 -18.88 -5.98
N SER A 127 2.56 -19.76 -6.08
CA SER A 127 2.63 -20.97 -6.91
C SER A 127 2.83 -20.65 -8.38
N THR A 128 2.40 -19.47 -8.82
CA THR A 128 2.54 -19.03 -10.22
C THR A 128 3.74 -18.11 -10.46
N HIS A 129 4.63 -17.92 -9.47
CA HIS A 129 5.81 -17.05 -9.58
C HIS A 129 5.46 -15.60 -9.93
N MET A 130 4.31 -15.11 -9.47
CA MET A 130 3.82 -13.74 -9.72
C MET A 130 3.95 -12.82 -8.51
N GLN A 131 4.78 -13.18 -7.52
CA GLN A 131 4.94 -12.39 -6.29
C GLN A 131 5.51 -11.00 -6.56
N ASP A 132 6.48 -10.90 -7.48
CA ASP A 132 7.10 -9.61 -7.82
C ASP A 132 6.10 -8.67 -8.49
N ILE A 133 5.27 -9.21 -9.41
CA ILE A 133 4.18 -8.47 -10.06
C ILE A 133 3.21 -7.90 -9.02
N VAL A 134 2.86 -8.70 -8.00
CA VAL A 134 1.98 -8.26 -6.91
C VAL A 134 2.55 -7.02 -6.23
N THR A 135 3.85 -6.97 -5.95
CA THR A 135 4.48 -5.80 -5.32
C THR A 135 4.76 -4.66 -6.29
N ASP A 136 5.05 -4.95 -7.56
CA ASP A 136 5.38 -3.95 -8.57
C ASP A 136 4.15 -3.14 -8.98
N MET A 137 2.99 -3.79 -9.03
CA MET A 137 1.73 -3.18 -9.44
C MET A 137 1.24 -2.08 -8.49
N ILE A 138 1.68 -2.05 -7.23
CA ILE A 138 1.31 -1.00 -6.27
C ILE A 138 2.33 0.14 -6.19
N LYS A 139 3.44 0.03 -6.92
CA LYS A 139 4.46 1.09 -6.96
C LYS A 139 3.92 2.31 -7.72
N LEU A 140 4.21 3.50 -7.21
CA LEU A 140 3.79 4.77 -7.80
C LEU A 140 4.28 4.91 -9.25
N GLU A 141 5.53 4.51 -9.50
CA GLU A 141 6.15 4.56 -10.83
C GLU A 141 5.54 3.58 -11.85
N ASN A 142 4.78 2.59 -11.38
CA ASN A 142 4.17 1.53 -12.21
C ASN A 142 2.63 1.63 -12.25
N GLN A 143 2.05 2.75 -11.82
CA GLN A 143 0.60 2.94 -11.92
C GLN A 143 0.18 3.19 -13.36
N LEU A 144 -0.92 2.57 -13.76
CA LEU A 144 -1.59 2.81 -15.04
C LEU A 144 -2.87 3.64 -14.82
N PRO A 145 -3.18 4.59 -15.72
CA PRO A 145 -4.47 5.26 -15.77
C PRO A 145 -5.64 4.28 -15.74
N LEU A 146 -6.64 4.53 -14.89
CA LEU A 146 -7.83 3.70 -14.81
C LEU A 146 -8.62 3.72 -16.13
N LYS A 147 -8.66 4.87 -16.82
CA LYS A 147 -9.28 4.97 -18.14
C LYS A 147 -8.66 3.98 -19.13
N LEU A 148 -7.32 3.96 -19.23
CA LEU A 148 -6.60 3.00 -20.07
C LEU A 148 -6.92 1.54 -19.69
N ILE A 149 -6.98 1.22 -18.40
CA ILE A 149 -7.37 -0.13 -17.94
C ILE A 149 -8.78 -0.46 -18.41
N LEU A 150 -9.74 0.45 -18.28
CA LEU A 150 -11.12 0.27 -18.71
C LEU A 150 -11.25 0.12 -20.24
N ASP A 151 -10.51 0.92 -21.01
CA ASP A 151 -10.47 0.82 -22.47
C ASP A 151 -9.92 -0.56 -22.91
N VAL A 152 -8.88 -1.06 -22.24
CA VAL A 152 -8.40 -2.43 -22.46
C VAL A 152 -9.45 -3.47 -22.08
N VAL A 153 -10.14 -3.30 -20.95
CA VAL A 153 -11.22 -4.20 -20.52
C VAL A 153 -12.35 -4.25 -21.55
N GLU A 154 -12.65 -3.13 -22.22
CA GLU A 154 -13.64 -3.05 -23.28
C GLU A 154 -13.21 -3.79 -24.54
N HIS A 155 -11.95 -3.66 -24.97
CA HIS A 155 -11.52 -4.11 -26.29
C HIS A 155 -10.73 -5.43 -26.34
N VAL A 156 -10.14 -5.89 -25.22
CA VAL A 156 -9.18 -7.01 -25.22
C VAL A 156 -9.79 -8.36 -25.69
N GLN A 157 -11.08 -8.59 -25.42
CA GLN A 157 -11.74 -9.82 -25.90
C GLN A 157 -11.89 -9.84 -27.42
N ASP A 158 -12.30 -8.71 -28.01
CA ASP A 158 -12.46 -8.62 -29.45
C ASP A 158 -11.11 -8.58 -30.16
N ALA A 159 -10.08 -7.98 -29.54
CA ALA A 159 -8.72 -8.06 -30.00
C ALA A 159 -8.21 -9.52 -30.04
N ALA A 160 -8.45 -10.29 -28.97
CA ALA A 160 -8.09 -11.71 -28.93
C ALA A 160 -8.80 -12.53 -30.03
N ARG A 161 -10.07 -12.22 -30.32
CA ARG A 161 -10.83 -12.86 -31.41
C ARG A 161 -10.32 -12.49 -32.80
N ALA A 162 -9.92 -11.24 -33.01
CA ALA A 162 -9.34 -10.80 -34.28
C ALA A 162 -7.99 -11.49 -34.54
N VAL A 163 -7.12 -11.54 -33.54
CA VAL A 163 -5.84 -12.27 -33.61
C VAL A 163 -6.05 -13.77 -33.84
N ALA A 164 -7.13 -14.36 -33.31
CA ALA A 164 -7.49 -15.76 -33.54
C ALA A 164 -7.76 -16.10 -35.01
N ALA A 165 -8.13 -15.12 -35.84
CA ALA A 165 -8.41 -15.30 -37.26
C ALA A 165 -7.13 -15.38 -38.11
N GLU A 166 -5.97 -15.06 -37.54
CA GLU A 166 -4.70 -15.10 -38.25
C GLU A 166 -4.19 -16.53 -38.40
N ALA A 167 -3.76 -16.89 -39.61
CA ALA A 167 -3.32 -18.26 -39.94
C ALA A 167 -2.16 -18.75 -39.05
N ARG A 168 -1.33 -17.84 -38.53
CA ARG A 168 -0.22 -18.17 -37.62
C ARG A 168 -0.66 -18.64 -36.23
N PHE A 169 -1.91 -18.40 -35.82
CA PHE A 169 -2.46 -18.87 -34.55
C PHE A 169 -3.61 -19.86 -34.71
N GLU A 170 -3.74 -20.51 -35.87
CA GLU A 170 -4.80 -21.50 -36.12
C GLU A 170 -4.81 -22.62 -35.05
N GLY A 171 -3.64 -22.96 -34.48
CA GLY A 171 -3.52 -23.91 -33.36
C GLY A 171 -4.14 -23.45 -32.03
N LEU A 172 -4.31 -22.14 -31.83
CA LEU A 172 -4.86 -21.50 -30.63
C LEU A 172 -6.25 -20.91 -30.85
N ARG A 173 -6.76 -20.93 -32.09
CA ARG A 173 -8.02 -20.32 -32.50
C ARG A 173 -9.20 -20.66 -31.59
N LYS A 174 -9.44 -21.94 -31.31
CA LYS A 174 -10.54 -22.37 -30.42
C LYS A 174 -10.42 -21.81 -29.00
N CYS A 175 -9.19 -21.66 -28.49
CA CYS A 175 -8.94 -21.11 -27.16
C CYS A 175 -9.20 -19.60 -27.13
N LEU A 176 -8.79 -18.87 -28.17
CA LEU A 176 -8.96 -17.43 -28.29
C LEU A 176 -10.40 -17.03 -28.62
N GLU A 177 -11.09 -17.75 -29.50
CA GLU A 177 -12.51 -17.52 -29.79
C GLU A 177 -13.39 -17.77 -28.55
N GLY A 178 -13.03 -18.77 -27.74
CA GLY A 178 -13.69 -19.09 -26.47
C GLY A 178 -13.27 -18.20 -25.29
N TYR A 179 -12.28 -17.33 -25.47
CA TYR A 179 -11.78 -16.48 -24.39
C TYR A 179 -12.86 -15.49 -23.92
N LYS A 180 -13.03 -15.41 -22.61
CA LYS A 180 -13.94 -14.47 -21.94
C LYS A 180 -13.25 -13.89 -20.72
N LEU A 181 -13.18 -12.57 -20.67
CA LEU A 181 -12.84 -11.83 -19.47
C LEU A 181 -13.97 -12.01 -18.45
N GLY A 182 -13.60 -12.24 -17.19
CA GLY A 182 -14.56 -12.50 -16.12
C GLY A 182 -15.31 -11.26 -15.61
N PHE A 183 -15.03 -10.09 -16.18
CA PHE A 183 -15.59 -8.78 -15.82
C PHE A 183 -15.65 -7.90 -17.07
N ASN A 184 -16.40 -6.81 -16.99
CA ASN A 184 -16.59 -5.81 -18.06
C ASN A 184 -16.61 -4.40 -17.45
N PRO A 185 -16.62 -3.31 -18.25
CA PRO A 185 -16.58 -1.96 -17.69
C PRO A 185 -17.71 -1.65 -16.69
N ALA A 186 -18.91 -2.20 -16.90
CA ALA A 186 -20.06 -1.99 -16.01
C ALA A 186 -19.91 -2.68 -14.63
N THR A 187 -19.19 -3.78 -14.57
CA THR A 187 -18.96 -4.60 -13.35
C THR A 187 -17.59 -4.37 -12.73
N PHE A 188 -16.68 -3.69 -13.43
CA PHE A 188 -15.27 -3.52 -13.07
C PHE A 188 -15.06 -3.02 -11.64
N PHE A 189 -15.83 -2.04 -11.19
CA PHE A 189 -15.69 -1.52 -9.83
C PHE A 189 -16.03 -2.56 -8.75
N ASP A 190 -17.07 -3.36 -8.98
CA ASP A 190 -17.51 -4.37 -8.01
C ASP A 190 -16.61 -5.60 -8.04
N ASP A 191 -16.29 -6.08 -9.25
CA ASP A 191 -15.59 -7.33 -9.46
C ASP A 191 -14.07 -7.19 -9.35
N VAL A 192 -13.51 -6.01 -9.63
CA VAL A 192 -12.06 -5.78 -9.68
C VAL A 192 -11.60 -4.81 -8.60
N VAL A 193 -12.13 -3.57 -8.59
CA VAL A 193 -11.61 -2.51 -7.71
C VAL A 193 -11.84 -2.83 -6.24
N ARG A 194 -13.02 -3.36 -5.87
CA ARG A 194 -13.31 -3.74 -4.48
C ARG A 194 -12.38 -4.88 -3.99
N PRO A 195 -12.23 -6.02 -4.71
CA PRO A 195 -11.25 -7.04 -4.33
C PRO A 195 -9.81 -6.55 -4.31
N PHE A 196 -9.44 -5.66 -5.24
CA PHE A 196 -8.12 -5.02 -5.26
C PHE A 196 -7.86 -4.23 -3.98
N CYS A 197 -8.75 -3.31 -3.62
CA CYS A 197 -8.61 -2.51 -2.41
C CYS A 197 -8.61 -3.39 -1.15
N TRP A 198 -9.46 -4.43 -1.13
CA TRP A 198 -9.48 -5.39 -0.04
C TRP A 198 -8.19 -6.20 0.08
N TYR A 199 -7.57 -6.60 -1.02
CA TYR A 199 -6.36 -7.42 -1.03
C TYR A 199 -5.13 -6.60 -0.63
N TYR A 200 -4.99 -5.39 -1.17
CA TYR A 200 -3.84 -4.53 -0.93
C TYR A 200 -3.94 -3.67 0.34
N SER A 201 -5.11 -3.54 0.96
CA SER A 201 -5.24 -2.66 2.14
C SER A 201 -4.30 -3.09 3.28
N PRO A 202 -3.52 -2.16 3.88
CA PRO A 202 -2.74 -2.45 5.07
C PRO A 202 -3.62 -2.84 6.27
N PHE A 203 -4.92 -2.51 6.23
CA PHE A 203 -5.87 -2.76 7.31
C PHE A 203 -6.77 -3.94 6.99
N PHE A 204 -7.01 -4.77 7.99
CA PHE A 204 -7.93 -5.87 7.88
C PHE A 204 -9.36 -5.34 7.76
N ASN A 205 -10.09 -5.85 6.78
CA ASN A 205 -11.51 -5.59 6.59
C ASN A 205 -12.27 -6.91 6.50
N LYS A 206 -13.33 -7.04 7.32
CA LYS A 206 -14.22 -8.21 7.29
C LYS A 206 -15.00 -8.32 5.97
N GLN A 207 -15.23 -7.20 5.31
CA GLN A 207 -16.05 -7.09 4.10
C GLN A 207 -15.24 -6.46 2.98
N LEU A 208 -15.70 -6.63 1.74
CA LEU A 208 -15.16 -5.86 0.62
C LEU A 208 -15.48 -4.38 0.82
N PRO A 209 -14.48 -3.49 0.76
CA PRO A 209 -14.69 -2.07 0.99
C PRO A 209 -15.71 -1.51 0.00
N ALA A 210 -16.48 -0.52 0.42
CA ALA A 210 -17.26 0.30 -0.51
C ALA A 210 -16.29 1.15 -1.34
N VAL A 211 -16.58 1.29 -2.63
CA VAL A 211 -15.80 2.08 -3.57
C VAL A 211 -16.71 3.16 -4.14
N ASP A 212 -16.29 4.41 -4.06
CA ASP A 212 -17.00 5.53 -4.67
C ASP A 212 -16.71 5.59 -6.17
N ARG A 213 -17.70 5.19 -6.99
CA ARG A 213 -17.58 5.24 -8.45
C ARG A 213 -17.50 6.67 -8.97
N GLY A 214 -18.07 7.64 -8.24
CA GLY A 214 -18.03 9.06 -8.60
C GLY A 214 -16.63 9.66 -8.50
N MET A 215 -15.67 8.94 -7.90
CA MET A 215 -14.26 9.29 -7.97
C MET A 215 -13.75 9.30 -9.40
N PHE A 216 -14.21 8.36 -10.25
CA PHE A 216 -13.82 8.29 -11.65
C PHE A 216 -14.79 9.13 -12.50
N ASP A 217 -14.29 10.27 -12.98
CA ASP A 217 -15.00 11.21 -13.86
C ASP A 217 -14.60 11.04 -15.34
N GLY A 218 -13.82 10.01 -15.67
CA GLY A 218 -13.23 9.80 -16.98
C GLY A 218 -11.83 10.39 -17.15
N ASN A 219 -11.23 10.97 -16.10
CA ASN A 219 -9.85 11.48 -16.11
C ASN A 219 -8.81 10.35 -16.18
N HIS A 220 -7.68 10.62 -16.84
CA HIS A 220 -6.53 9.73 -17.00
C HIS A 220 -5.61 9.66 -15.78
N GLU A 221 -5.73 10.61 -14.86
CA GLU A 221 -4.80 10.68 -13.73
C GLU A 221 -5.15 9.71 -12.60
N ILE A 222 -6.39 9.20 -12.58
CA ILE A 222 -6.87 8.33 -11.51
C ILE A 222 -6.36 6.92 -11.73
N THR A 223 -5.80 6.32 -10.69
CA THR A 223 -5.17 5.00 -10.71
C THR A 223 -5.82 4.06 -9.69
N LEU A 224 -5.47 2.78 -9.73
CA LEU A 224 -5.93 1.81 -8.71
C LEU A 224 -5.38 2.14 -7.31
N LEU A 225 -4.20 2.76 -7.21
CA LEU A 225 -3.65 3.26 -5.94
C LEU A 225 -4.52 4.37 -5.33
N ASP A 226 -5.13 5.23 -6.14
CA ASP A 226 -6.05 6.27 -5.66
C ASP A 226 -7.30 5.65 -5.04
N PHE A 227 -7.85 4.60 -5.66
CA PHE A 227 -8.95 3.82 -5.06
C PHE A 227 -8.54 3.10 -3.78
N LEU A 228 -7.32 2.55 -3.72
CA LEU A 228 -6.80 1.95 -2.50
C LEU A 228 -6.73 2.99 -1.38
N ARG A 229 -6.16 4.18 -1.66
CA ARG A 229 -6.11 5.28 -0.69
C ARG A 229 -7.52 5.67 -0.23
N ALA A 230 -8.45 5.91 -1.16
CA ALA A 230 -9.82 6.25 -0.83
C ALA A 230 -10.51 5.19 0.05
N SER A 231 -10.20 3.91 -0.14
CA SER A 231 -10.76 2.82 0.65
C SER A 231 -10.28 2.79 2.11
N VAL A 232 -9.07 3.31 2.38
CA VAL A 232 -8.46 3.28 3.73
C VAL A 232 -8.58 4.62 4.46
N VAL A 233 -8.87 5.70 3.75
CA VAL A 233 -9.10 7.01 4.35
C VAL A 233 -10.47 6.99 5.06
N PRO A 234 -10.55 7.38 6.35
CA PRO A 234 -11.82 7.52 7.04
C PRO A 234 -12.72 8.53 6.34
N ALA A 235 -14.03 8.36 6.45
CA ALA A 235 -14.95 9.39 5.96
C ALA A 235 -14.64 10.70 6.69
N PRO A 236 -14.72 11.87 6.02
CA PRO A 236 -14.51 13.14 6.68
C PRO A 236 -15.43 13.20 7.92
N PRO A 237 -14.91 13.59 9.09
CA PRO A 237 -15.73 13.63 10.28
C PRO A 237 -16.93 14.55 10.03
N GLY A 238 -18.14 14.05 10.25
CA GLY A 238 -19.31 14.91 10.39
C GLY A 238 -18.98 15.92 11.49
N ALA A 239 -19.21 17.20 11.24
CA ALA A 239 -18.73 18.31 12.07
C ALA A 239 -19.02 18.11 13.57
N GLU A 240 -18.10 17.49 14.30
CA GLU A 240 -18.14 17.44 15.74
C GLU A 240 -17.72 18.82 16.25
N LYS A 241 -18.70 19.53 16.81
CA LYS A 241 -18.50 20.82 17.49
C LYS A 241 -17.55 20.60 18.67
N GLY A 242 -16.34 21.14 18.57
CA GLY A 242 -15.43 21.23 19.71
C GLY A 242 -13.93 21.10 19.43
N ALA A 243 -13.49 21.03 18.17
CA ALA A 243 -12.06 21.01 17.88
C ALA A 243 -11.45 22.40 18.10
N ALA A 244 -10.76 22.58 19.23
CA ALA A 244 -9.93 23.74 19.49
C ALA A 244 -8.88 23.89 18.38
N ALA A 245 -8.90 25.05 17.72
CA ALA A 245 -7.87 25.45 16.77
C ALA A 245 -6.53 25.58 17.51
N GLY A 246 -5.59 24.68 17.23
CA GLY A 246 -4.25 24.69 17.81
C GLY A 246 -3.70 23.29 18.11
N GLY A 247 -3.59 22.43 17.09
CA GLY A 247 -3.16 21.04 17.26
C GLY A 247 -1.66 20.92 17.54
N ARG A 248 -1.28 20.75 18.80
CA ARG A 248 0.02 20.12 19.13
C ARG A 248 -0.14 18.62 18.93
N THR A 249 0.73 18.00 18.14
CA THR A 249 0.79 16.54 18.04
C THR A 249 1.19 15.98 19.40
N SER A 250 0.32 15.15 19.98
CA SER A 250 0.66 14.35 21.16
C SER A 250 1.29 13.05 20.69
N ARG A 251 2.33 12.60 21.40
CA ARG A 251 2.91 11.28 21.19
C ARG A 251 2.04 10.24 21.88
N MET A 252 1.71 9.17 21.17
CA MET A 252 1.06 7.98 21.70
C MET A 252 2.01 7.25 22.67
N PRO A 253 1.56 6.87 23.88
CA PRO A 253 2.32 5.97 24.74
C PRO A 253 2.53 4.60 24.09
N THR A 254 3.60 3.90 24.48
CA THR A 254 3.89 2.56 23.95
C THR A 254 2.80 1.55 24.32
N ALA A 255 2.66 0.46 23.57
CA ALA A 255 1.66 -0.57 23.86
C ALA A 255 1.81 -1.15 25.28
N ARG A 256 3.04 -1.28 25.78
CA ARG A 256 3.32 -1.68 27.16
C ARG A 256 2.87 -0.64 28.19
N GLU A 257 3.12 0.64 27.96
CA GLU A 257 2.64 1.73 28.83
C GLU A 257 1.12 1.80 28.88
N LEU A 258 0.46 1.66 27.73
CA LEU A 258 -1.00 1.59 27.65
C LEU A 258 -1.55 0.38 28.43
N SER A 259 -0.92 -0.79 28.28
CA SER A 259 -1.31 -1.97 29.05
C SER A 259 -1.15 -1.75 30.56
N ARG A 260 -0.06 -1.08 31.00
CA ARG A 260 0.19 -0.74 32.41
C ARG A 260 -0.80 0.27 32.97
N SER A 261 -1.23 1.24 32.16
CA SER A 261 -2.28 2.19 32.55
C SER A 261 -3.68 1.59 32.50
N GLY A 262 -3.81 0.32 32.10
CA GLY A 262 -5.06 -0.42 32.02
C GLY A 262 -5.95 -0.03 30.83
N VAL A 263 -5.34 0.54 29.78
CA VAL A 263 -5.98 0.71 28.47
C VAL A 263 -5.99 -0.64 27.76
N ARG A 264 -7.16 -1.03 27.25
CA ARG A 264 -7.37 -2.26 26.49
C ARG A 264 -7.34 -1.93 25.00
N ILE A 265 -6.30 -2.40 24.32
CA ILE A 265 -6.19 -2.30 22.87
C ILE A 265 -7.14 -3.30 22.22
N ALA A 266 -7.85 -2.87 21.19
CA ALA A 266 -8.79 -3.68 20.43
C ALA A 266 -8.67 -3.39 18.92
N PRO A 267 -8.98 -4.37 18.07
CA PRO A 267 -8.93 -4.19 16.63
C PRO A 267 -10.19 -3.47 16.11
N GLY A 268 -9.97 -2.53 15.20
CA GLY A 268 -10.95 -2.02 14.23
C GLY A 268 -10.85 -2.85 12.95
N GLU A 269 -11.98 -3.28 12.43
CA GLU A 269 -12.08 -4.21 11.28
C GLU A 269 -12.89 -3.59 10.12
N ASP A 270 -12.93 -2.26 10.08
CA ASP A 270 -13.56 -1.42 9.04
C ASP A 270 -12.63 -1.18 7.85
N GLY A 271 -11.36 -1.60 7.94
CA GLY A 271 -10.35 -1.44 6.90
C GLY A 271 -9.86 0.00 6.70
N ARG A 272 -10.14 0.90 7.65
CA ARG A 272 -9.82 2.34 7.54
C ARG A 272 -8.83 2.77 8.62
N ALA A 273 -8.12 3.86 8.40
CA ALA A 273 -7.19 4.47 9.35
C ALA A 273 -7.90 5.22 10.51
N THR A 274 -8.93 4.60 11.09
CA THR A 274 -9.79 5.16 12.14
C THR A 274 -9.28 4.74 13.52
N VAL A 275 -8.97 5.70 14.39
CA VAL A 275 -8.59 5.45 15.78
C VAL A 275 -9.67 6.00 16.70
N GLU A 276 -10.10 5.22 17.68
CA GLU A 276 -11.14 5.64 18.62
C GLU A 276 -10.77 5.23 20.04
N PHE A 277 -10.97 6.14 20.99
CA PHE A 277 -10.78 5.85 22.40
C PHE A 277 -12.05 6.11 23.20
N ASP A 278 -12.55 5.05 23.83
CA ASP A 278 -13.61 5.12 24.82
C ASP A 278 -13.01 5.20 26.23
N GLU A 279 -13.07 6.39 26.82
CA GLU A 279 -12.58 6.67 28.18
C GLU A 279 -13.32 5.86 29.25
N ALA A 280 -14.61 5.55 29.04
CA ALA A 280 -15.44 4.86 30.04
C ALA A 280 -15.04 3.39 30.18
N SER A 281 -14.83 2.70 29.06
CA SER A 281 -14.37 1.30 29.06
C SER A 281 -12.85 1.14 29.00
N ALA A 282 -12.12 2.27 28.94
CA ALA A 282 -10.67 2.35 28.72
C ALA A 282 -10.23 1.53 27.50
N ARG A 283 -11.01 1.59 26.41
CA ARG A 283 -10.81 0.78 25.20
C ARG A 283 -10.28 1.65 24.07
N LEU A 284 -9.10 1.30 23.55
CA LEU A 284 -8.48 1.92 22.39
C LEU A 284 -8.65 1.02 21.18
N GLN A 285 -9.49 1.43 20.23
CA GLN A 285 -9.67 0.76 18.95
C GLN A 285 -8.68 1.31 17.93
N LEU A 286 -7.91 0.39 17.34
CA LEU A 286 -6.90 0.69 16.32
C LEU A 286 -7.23 -0.09 15.04
N PRO A 287 -7.00 0.49 13.85
CA PRO A 287 -7.04 -0.25 12.60
C PRO A 287 -6.18 -1.52 12.70
N ALA A 288 -6.78 -2.67 12.45
CA ALA A 288 -6.06 -3.94 12.55
C ALA A 288 -5.07 -4.08 11.39
N LEU A 289 -3.78 -3.90 11.66
CA LEU A 289 -2.71 -4.00 10.65
C LEU A 289 -2.56 -5.45 10.18
N VAL A 290 -2.45 -5.65 8.88
CA VAL A 290 -2.14 -6.96 8.29
C VAL A 290 -0.66 -7.02 7.95
N TYR A 291 0.09 -7.83 8.69
CA TYR A 291 1.46 -8.16 8.39
C TYR A 291 1.51 -9.24 7.31
N ASP A 292 1.95 -8.85 6.11
CA ASP A 292 2.21 -9.73 4.97
C ASP A 292 3.44 -9.23 4.18
N PHE A 293 3.80 -9.94 3.11
CA PHE A 293 4.97 -9.59 2.29
C PHE A 293 4.80 -8.29 1.49
N LYS A 294 3.56 -7.82 1.28
CA LYS A 294 3.25 -6.62 0.49
C LYS A 294 3.27 -5.35 1.33
N LEU A 295 2.99 -5.45 2.63
CA LEU A 295 2.74 -4.32 3.52
C LEU A 295 3.81 -3.22 3.43
N ALA A 296 5.09 -3.58 3.37
CA ALA A 296 6.17 -2.60 3.25
C ALA A 296 6.02 -1.71 2.00
N THR A 297 5.78 -2.34 0.85
CA THR A 297 5.65 -1.67 -0.44
C THR A 297 4.34 -0.89 -0.52
N VAL A 298 3.22 -1.47 -0.06
CA VAL A 298 1.93 -0.78 0.00
C VAL A 298 2.03 0.48 0.87
N ALA A 299 2.53 0.35 2.09
CA ALA A 299 2.61 1.47 3.03
C ALA A 299 3.49 2.59 2.47
N ARG A 300 4.66 2.26 1.90
CA ARG A 300 5.54 3.26 1.28
C ARG A 300 4.83 4.04 0.17
N ASN A 301 4.09 3.37 -0.71
CA ASN A 301 3.40 4.03 -1.82
C ASN A 301 2.19 4.85 -1.35
N LEU A 302 1.46 4.40 -0.34
CA LEU A 302 0.39 5.20 0.28
C LEU A 302 0.94 6.46 0.98
N LEU A 303 2.06 6.35 1.71
CA LEU A 303 2.74 7.48 2.34
C LEU A 303 3.22 8.50 1.31
N ALA A 304 3.85 8.03 0.24
CA ALA A 304 4.29 8.89 -0.86
C ALA A 304 3.10 9.54 -1.58
N ARG A 305 1.99 8.81 -1.77
CA ARG A 305 0.76 9.37 -2.34
C ARG A 305 0.12 10.45 -1.46
N GLU A 306 0.27 10.35 -0.14
CA GLU A 306 -0.16 11.36 0.83
C GLU A 306 0.83 12.52 1.00
N TYR A 307 1.99 12.51 0.33
CA TYR A 307 3.07 13.47 0.58
C TYR A 307 2.62 14.93 0.40
N GLU A 308 1.84 15.23 -0.64
CA GLU A 308 1.35 16.58 -0.95
C GLU A 308 -0.10 16.83 -0.49
N GLU A 309 -0.73 15.81 0.10
CA GLU A 309 -2.12 15.88 0.53
C GLU A 309 -2.26 16.68 1.83
N GLN A 310 -3.33 17.48 1.95
CA GLN A 310 -3.64 18.14 3.22
C GLN A 310 -4.05 17.12 4.30
N ASN A 311 -4.71 16.05 3.88
CA ASN A 311 -5.19 14.98 4.76
C ASN A 311 -4.30 13.74 4.61
N LYS A 312 -3.58 13.39 5.69
CA LYS A 312 -2.58 12.29 5.70
C LYS A 312 -2.84 11.23 6.77
N PRO A 313 -4.03 10.60 6.80
CA PRO A 313 -4.42 9.67 7.86
C PRO A 313 -3.56 8.40 7.87
N VAL A 314 -3.12 7.90 6.71
CA VAL A 314 -2.29 6.69 6.64
C VAL A 314 -0.87 7.00 7.14
N THR A 315 -0.32 8.14 6.74
CA THR A 315 0.98 8.63 7.23
C THR A 315 0.94 8.83 8.74
N ARG A 316 -0.10 9.48 9.28
CA ARG A 316 -0.22 9.67 10.74
C ARG A 316 -0.41 8.34 11.47
N TYR A 317 -1.16 7.39 10.89
CA TYR A 317 -1.30 6.05 11.46
C TYR A 317 0.07 5.38 11.62
N PHE A 318 0.93 5.37 10.59
CA PHE A 318 2.22 4.70 10.69
C PHE A 318 3.19 5.40 11.65
N GLN A 319 3.12 6.73 11.79
CA GLN A 319 3.83 7.44 12.86
C GLN A 319 3.33 7.03 14.25
N MET A 320 2.01 6.98 14.45
CA MET A 320 1.42 6.49 15.71
C MET A 320 1.80 5.02 15.98
N MET A 321 1.87 4.17 14.95
CA MET A 321 2.32 2.78 15.11
C MET A 321 3.80 2.70 15.51
N ASN A 322 4.66 3.57 14.98
CA ASN A 322 6.05 3.70 15.42
C ASN A 322 6.17 4.17 16.88
N GLU A 323 5.28 5.06 17.32
CA GLU A 323 5.17 5.50 18.71
C GLU A 323 4.65 4.39 19.65
N LEU A 324 3.69 3.59 19.20
CA LEU A 324 3.13 2.44 19.92
C LEU A 324 4.16 1.30 20.07
N VAL A 325 4.99 1.08 19.06
CA VAL A 325 5.93 -0.05 18.98
C VAL A 325 7.37 0.46 19.13
N ASP A 326 7.79 0.60 20.38
CA ASP A 326 9.18 0.96 20.70
C ASP A 326 10.08 -0.28 20.67
N GLU A 327 9.59 -1.42 21.20
CA GLU A 327 10.29 -2.70 21.21
C GLU A 327 9.42 -3.84 20.62
N ALA A 328 10.05 -4.97 20.29
CA ALA A 328 9.35 -6.18 19.81
C ALA A 328 8.23 -6.68 20.76
N ALA A 329 8.40 -6.44 22.06
CA ALA A 329 7.41 -6.79 23.07
C ALA A 329 6.13 -5.93 22.98
N ASP A 330 6.19 -4.71 22.46
CA ASP A 330 5.01 -3.89 22.18
C ASP A 330 4.22 -4.46 21.00
N ALA A 331 4.92 -4.85 19.92
CA ALA A 331 4.30 -5.55 18.79
C ALA A 331 3.64 -6.85 19.23
N LYS A 332 4.24 -7.59 20.17
CA LYS A 332 3.64 -8.79 20.77
C LYS A 332 2.33 -8.49 21.51
N ILE A 333 2.23 -7.35 22.20
CA ILE A 333 0.99 -6.90 22.85
C ILE A 333 -0.09 -6.60 21.79
N LEU A 334 0.26 -5.84 20.75
CA LEU A 334 -0.67 -5.51 19.66
C LEU A 334 -1.17 -6.77 18.93
N ARG A 335 -0.30 -7.74 18.70
CA ARG A 335 -0.68 -9.02 18.08
C ARG A 335 -1.62 -9.84 18.97
N ARG A 336 -1.35 -9.92 20.28
CA ARG A 336 -2.25 -10.58 21.24
C ARG A 336 -3.62 -9.90 21.31
N ALA A 337 -3.67 -8.58 21.13
CA ALA A 337 -4.91 -7.82 21.04
C ALA A 337 -5.62 -7.97 19.69
N GLY A 338 -4.99 -8.56 18.67
CA GLY A 338 -5.53 -8.66 17.30
C GLY A 338 -5.42 -7.37 16.48
N ALA A 339 -4.83 -6.31 17.04
CA ALA A 339 -4.56 -5.03 16.37
C ALA A 339 -3.43 -5.13 15.34
N VAL A 340 -2.61 -6.18 15.42
CA VAL A 340 -1.73 -6.64 14.33
C VAL A 340 -2.05 -8.11 14.07
N ARG A 341 -2.23 -8.47 12.80
CA ARG A 341 -2.51 -9.82 12.33
C ARG A 341 -1.35 -10.32 11.48
N GLY A 342 -0.97 -11.58 11.63
CA GLY A 342 0.23 -12.14 10.99
C GLY A 342 1.52 -11.88 11.80
N GLY A 343 2.65 -12.23 11.19
CA GLY A 343 3.99 -12.10 11.77
C GLY A 343 4.32 -13.13 12.86
N GLY A 344 5.63 -13.28 13.14
CA GLY A 344 6.14 -14.23 14.13
C GLY A 344 5.72 -13.94 15.58
N ALA A 345 5.77 -14.99 16.42
CA ALA A 345 5.33 -14.94 17.82
C ALA A 345 6.16 -14.00 18.73
N SER A 346 7.39 -13.66 18.33
CA SER A 346 8.23 -12.70 19.07
C SER A 346 7.77 -11.25 18.90
N GLY A 347 7.11 -10.92 17.78
CA GLY A 347 6.83 -9.55 17.37
C GLY A 347 8.02 -8.80 16.77
N ALA A 348 9.19 -9.45 16.63
CA ALA A 348 10.40 -8.82 16.11
C ALA A 348 10.25 -8.36 14.66
N GLU A 349 9.71 -9.23 13.80
CA GLU A 349 9.43 -8.94 12.39
C GLU A 349 8.48 -7.74 12.21
N VAL A 350 7.45 -7.65 13.06
CA VAL A 350 6.49 -6.52 13.04
C VAL A 350 7.18 -5.24 13.48
N HIS A 351 7.98 -5.30 14.54
CA HIS A 351 8.75 -4.15 15.02
C HIS A 351 9.70 -3.62 13.94
N GLU A 352 10.51 -4.49 13.33
CA GLU A 352 11.42 -4.10 12.23
C GLU A 352 10.67 -3.53 11.02
N LEU A 353 9.53 -4.12 10.65
CA LEU A 353 8.71 -3.61 9.56
C LEU A 353 8.15 -2.22 9.86
N VAL A 354 7.65 -2.00 11.08
CA VAL A 354 7.15 -0.68 11.50
C VAL A 354 8.26 0.37 11.42
N LYS A 355 9.47 0.07 11.94
CA LYS A 355 10.62 1.00 11.83
C LYS A 355 11.01 1.28 10.38
N ARG A 356 10.94 0.27 9.51
CA ARG A 356 11.24 0.43 8.08
C ARG A 356 10.23 1.32 7.38
N ILE A 357 8.93 1.12 7.62
CA ILE A 357 7.86 1.94 7.04
C ILE A 357 7.97 3.39 7.55
N ASP A 358 8.25 3.55 8.85
CA ASP A 358 8.43 4.85 9.48
C ASP A 358 9.55 5.69 8.83
N GLY A 359 10.61 5.03 8.35
CA GLY A 359 11.70 5.69 7.61
C GLY A 359 11.26 6.40 6.32
N TYR A 360 10.04 6.15 5.82
CA TYR A 360 9.45 6.84 4.67
C TYR A 360 8.41 7.91 5.05
N ALA A 361 8.03 8.02 6.33
CA ALA A 361 6.98 8.92 6.77
C ALA A 361 7.46 10.38 6.87
N THR A 362 6.60 11.34 6.50
CA THR A 362 6.90 12.77 6.64
C THR A 362 6.60 13.29 8.04
N TYR A 363 7.60 13.80 8.74
CA TYR A 363 7.47 14.27 10.12
C TYR A 363 7.43 15.82 10.25
N PRO A 364 6.58 16.37 11.13
CA PRO A 364 5.42 15.73 11.76
C PRO A 364 4.26 15.60 10.77
N SER A 365 3.50 14.50 10.81
CA SER A 365 2.19 14.43 10.18
C SER A 365 1.11 14.82 11.18
N VAL A 366 0.03 15.44 10.71
CA VAL A 366 -1.10 15.89 11.52
C VAL A 366 -2.38 15.38 10.89
N TYR A 367 -3.19 14.68 11.67
CA TYR A 367 -4.54 14.29 11.25
C TYR A 367 -5.48 14.42 12.45
N MET A 368 -6.25 15.50 12.47
CA MET A 368 -7.00 15.95 13.65
C MET A 368 -7.91 14.88 14.25
N ALA A 369 -8.61 14.10 13.43
CA ALA A 369 -9.50 13.04 13.92
C ALA A 369 -8.73 11.98 14.73
N MET A 370 -7.50 11.66 14.35
CA MET A 370 -6.64 10.75 15.10
C MET A 370 -5.94 11.46 16.27
N ASP A 371 -5.37 12.64 16.06
CA ASP A 371 -4.62 13.36 17.10
C ASP A 371 -5.47 13.72 18.32
N VAL A 372 -6.76 14.02 18.12
CA VAL A 372 -7.72 14.21 19.23
C VAL A 372 -7.82 12.94 20.08
N GLN A 373 -7.87 11.77 19.45
CA GLN A 373 -7.99 10.47 20.13
C GLN A 373 -6.68 10.11 20.83
N ILE A 374 -5.53 10.38 20.20
CA ILE A 374 -4.20 10.23 20.83
C ILE A 374 -4.11 11.11 22.09
N ALA A 375 -4.58 12.36 22.03
CA ALA A 375 -4.57 13.25 23.19
C ALA A 375 -5.45 12.74 24.35
N LYS A 376 -6.63 12.19 24.06
CA LYS A 376 -7.50 11.54 25.07
C LYS A 376 -6.81 10.35 25.72
N VAL A 377 -6.21 9.46 24.93
CA VAL A 377 -5.47 8.28 25.42
C VAL A 377 -4.32 8.71 26.33
N ARG A 378 -3.53 9.70 25.91
CA ARG A 378 -2.39 10.22 26.68
C ARG A 378 -2.85 10.81 28.01
N ARG A 379 -3.89 11.66 28.00
CA ARG A 379 -4.46 12.24 29.22
C ARG A 379 -4.93 11.15 30.19
N PHE A 380 -5.62 10.13 29.68
CA PHE A 380 -6.08 9.01 30.49
C PHE A 380 -4.92 8.22 31.09
N HIS A 381 -3.89 7.92 30.29
CA HIS A 381 -2.67 7.26 30.73
C HIS A 381 -1.99 8.06 31.86
N ASP A 382 -1.77 9.36 31.65
CA ASP A 382 -1.07 10.22 32.59
C ASP A 382 -1.85 10.34 33.91
N MET A 383 -3.17 10.48 33.84
CA MET A 383 -4.04 10.49 35.01
C MET A 383 -3.99 9.16 35.79
N ARG A 384 -4.05 8.01 35.09
CA ARG A 384 -3.92 6.68 35.71
C ARG A 384 -2.58 6.51 36.41
N MET A 385 -1.48 6.94 35.78
CA MET A 385 -0.13 6.83 36.34
C MET A 385 0.08 7.78 37.53
N GLN A 386 -0.42 9.01 37.45
CA GLN A 386 -0.39 9.93 38.59
C GLN A 386 -1.19 9.39 39.78
N ASN A 387 -2.39 8.87 39.55
CA ASN A 387 -3.22 8.30 40.61
C ASN A 387 -2.57 7.05 41.25
N PHE A 388 -1.93 6.21 40.44
CA PHE A 388 -1.13 5.09 40.95
C PHE A 388 0.01 5.58 41.85
N LEU A 389 0.81 6.54 41.38
CA LEU A 389 1.91 7.09 42.18
C LEU A 389 1.41 7.72 43.48
N VAL A 390 0.34 8.53 43.45
CA VAL A 390 -0.23 9.16 44.65
C VAL A 390 -0.74 8.11 45.64
N ARG A 391 -1.43 7.07 45.16
CA ARG A 391 -1.99 6.01 46.02
C ARG A 391 -0.92 5.14 46.67
N TYR A 392 0.17 4.86 45.95
CA TYR A 392 1.25 3.99 46.42
C TYR A 392 2.48 4.75 46.95
N ARG A 393 2.43 6.08 47.02
CA ARG A 393 3.49 6.95 47.58
C ARG A 393 4.06 6.44 48.93
N PRO A 394 3.25 6.01 49.91
CA PRO A 394 3.80 5.48 51.16
C PRO A 394 4.64 4.22 50.97
N GLY A 395 4.21 3.30 50.09
CA GLY A 395 4.89 2.02 49.84
C GLY A 395 6.12 2.11 48.94
N VAL A 396 6.11 3.00 47.93
CA VAL A 396 7.26 3.20 47.02
C VAL A 396 8.43 3.85 47.77
N ILE A 397 8.17 4.79 48.68
CA ILE A 397 9.20 5.38 49.54
C ILE A 397 9.80 4.29 50.45
N TRP A 398 8.96 3.49 51.12
CA TRP A 398 9.42 2.37 51.97
C TRP A 398 10.24 1.32 51.21
N ALA A 399 9.81 0.90 50.02
CA ALA A 399 10.53 -0.08 49.21
C ALA A 399 11.89 0.45 48.75
N SER A 400 11.98 1.72 48.37
CA SER A 400 13.25 2.36 47.99
C SER A 400 14.21 2.49 49.17
N SER A 401 13.70 2.79 50.37
CA SER A 401 14.49 2.81 51.61
C SER A 401 15.03 1.43 51.97
N VAL A 402 14.22 0.37 51.87
CA VAL A 402 14.65 -1.01 52.16
C VAL A 402 15.69 -1.51 51.15
N ALA A 403 15.53 -1.19 49.86
CA ALA A 403 16.52 -1.53 48.84
C ALA A 403 17.86 -0.80 49.05
N ALA A 404 17.82 0.49 49.39
CA ALA A 404 19.02 1.27 49.71
C ALA A 404 19.75 0.74 50.96
N VAL A 405 19.00 0.42 52.03
CA VAL A 405 19.59 -0.17 53.26
C VAL A 405 20.17 -1.56 52.97
N SER A 406 19.51 -2.37 52.14
CA SER A 406 20.02 -3.70 51.75
C SER A 406 21.31 -3.60 50.94
N LEU A 407 21.41 -2.64 50.01
CA LEU A 407 22.64 -2.40 49.24
C LEU A 407 23.78 -1.89 50.13
N VAL A 408 23.50 -0.99 51.09
CA VAL A 408 24.51 -0.52 52.06
C VAL A 408 24.98 -1.66 52.95
N ALA A 409 24.08 -2.54 53.40
CA ALA A 409 24.43 -3.71 54.20
C ALA A 409 25.30 -4.71 53.43
N ILE A 410 24.98 -4.97 52.15
CA ILE A 410 25.79 -5.85 51.28
C ILE A 410 27.19 -5.25 51.03
N VAL A 411 27.29 -3.93 50.81
CA VAL A 411 28.59 -3.26 50.63
C VAL A 411 29.39 -3.22 51.92
N ALA A 412 28.75 -3.04 53.08
CA ALA A 412 29.41 -3.07 54.38
C ALA A 412 29.90 -4.47 54.76
N ALA A 413 29.15 -5.53 54.43
CA ALA A 413 29.56 -6.91 54.64
C ALA A 413 30.77 -7.30 53.77
N ARG A 414 30.84 -6.80 52.53
CA ARG A 414 31.99 -7.02 51.61
C ARG A 414 33.28 -6.29 52.01
N ARG A 415 33.23 -5.28 52.87
CA ARG A 415 34.42 -4.56 53.36
C ARG A 415 35.02 -5.15 54.65
N ARG A 416 34.37 -6.15 55.25
CA ARG A 416 34.77 -6.75 56.54
C ARG A 416 35.21 -8.22 56.44
N GLY A 417 35.23 -8.80 55.25
CA GLY A 417 35.89 -10.08 54.95
C GLY A 417 37.03 -9.83 53.98
#